data_AF-A0A7J8RMH2-F1
#
_entry.id   AF-A0A7J8RMH2-F1
#
_cell.length_a   1.000
_cell.length_b   1.000
_cell.length_c   1.000
_cell.angle_alpha   90.00
_cell.angle_beta   90.00
_cell.angle_gamma   90.00
#
_symmetry.space_group_name_H-M   'P 1'
#
loop_
_entity.id
_entity.type
_entity.pdbx_description
1 polymer ?
#
loop_
_entity_poly.entity_id
_entity_poly.type
_entity_poly.pdbx_seq_one_letter_code
_entity_poly.pdbx_strand_id
1 'polypeptide(L)'
;MRYGISRRKRALLRCLFILFAAFTFITRLMLTLRSLDAPPTTTTTTSNGAMLDLPAQLELVDLKRVAFLSSAETPIQAGPKTKNCATVDEMGKVFKGRILKDSLRVRKLIQTHFSVNGAPRIRELPPEQFCRHGFVIGKASEAGFGNEMYKLLTAAALSVMLNRSLIIGQTRHIIVMFSCFSCAHLCLFFDFSLFRGKYPFGDYILYSNLTFTLREVKHLWRQNGCLKKYGRHLVMRIDDFEKPTKTNALCGNWRKWPQPIIWYQGTTDAVAAQFFLKNVHPDMRNAVSELFGKPESLQSRPNVFGELMRILISPSRDVEEAVNWVIGNGGRDPDITLHMRMLMNRYSNKQFQYLSYLLADIFSCREI
;
A
#
# COMPACT_ATOMS: atom_id res chain seq x y z
N MET A 1 73.25 -7.46 8.79
CA MET A 1 72.77 -7.50 10.20
C MET A 1 71.30 -7.09 10.25
N ARG A 2 70.50 -7.90 10.98
CA ARG A 2 69.05 -7.89 11.30
C ARG A 2 68.13 -6.76 10.79
N TYR A 3 67.15 -7.16 9.96
CA TYR A 3 65.89 -6.44 9.68
C TYR A 3 64.95 -6.47 10.90
N GLY A 4 64.70 -5.31 11.51
CA GLY A 4 63.69 -5.12 12.55
C GLY A 4 62.30 -4.88 11.96
N ILE A 5 61.54 -5.95 11.65
CA ILE A 5 60.12 -5.83 11.29
C ILE A 5 59.32 -5.46 12.55
N SER A 6 58.85 -4.21 12.56
CA SER A 6 58.10 -3.54 13.62
C SER A 6 56.96 -4.40 14.21
N ARG A 7 57.00 -4.58 15.55
CA ARG A 7 55.99 -5.28 16.38
C ARG A 7 54.54 -4.81 16.13
N ARG A 8 54.31 -3.60 15.63
CA ARG A 8 52.97 -3.03 15.37
C ARG A 8 52.21 -3.76 14.25
N LYS A 9 52.87 -4.23 13.19
CA LYS A 9 52.18 -4.91 12.07
C LYS A 9 51.64 -6.29 12.46
N ARG A 10 52.31 -7.01 13.38
CA ARG A 10 51.84 -8.31 13.88
C ARG A 10 50.65 -8.19 14.84
N ALA A 11 50.58 -7.11 15.64
CA ALA A 11 49.44 -6.86 16.51
C ALA A 11 48.17 -6.54 15.69
N LEU A 12 48.32 -5.75 14.63
CA LEU A 12 47.22 -5.35 13.75
C LEU A 12 46.65 -6.54 12.97
N LEU A 13 47.52 -7.44 12.49
CA LEU A 13 47.11 -8.68 11.83
C LEU A 13 46.39 -9.64 12.80
N ARG A 14 46.87 -9.75 14.04
CA ARG A 14 46.23 -10.56 15.09
C ARG A 14 44.85 -10.02 15.48
N CYS A 15 44.70 -8.70 15.62
CA CYS A 15 43.39 -8.08 15.84
C CYS A 15 42.43 -8.32 14.67
N LEU A 16 42.93 -8.29 13.43
CA LEU A 16 42.13 -8.58 12.24
C LEU A 16 41.60 -10.03 12.26
N PHE A 17 42.46 -11.00 12.59
CA PHE A 17 42.05 -12.41 12.68
C PHE A 17 41.05 -12.66 13.82
N ILE A 18 41.20 -11.99 14.96
CA ILE A 18 40.24 -12.08 16.08
C ILE A 18 38.88 -11.50 15.67
N LEU A 19 38.86 -10.38 14.94
CA LEU A 19 37.64 -9.78 14.41
C LEU A 19 36.93 -10.68 13.40
N PHE A 20 37.67 -11.31 12.48
CA PHE A 20 37.09 -12.28 11.55
C PHE A 20 36.54 -13.52 12.25
N ALA A 21 37.23 -14.03 13.27
CA ALA A 21 36.76 -15.17 14.07
C ALA A 21 35.51 -14.81 14.88
N ALA A 22 35.43 -13.60 15.45
CA ALA A 22 34.23 -13.12 16.15
C ALA A 22 33.04 -12.96 15.19
N PHE A 23 33.27 -12.42 13.99
CA PHE A 23 32.21 -12.23 13.00
C PHE A 23 31.67 -13.56 12.46
N THR A 24 32.55 -14.54 12.19
CA THR A 24 32.11 -15.88 11.79
C THR A 24 31.37 -16.59 12.91
N PHE A 25 31.81 -16.44 14.16
CA PHE A 25 31.11 -16.99 15.33
C PHE A 25 29.72 -16.39 15.51
N ILE A 26 29.58 -15.06 15.43
CA ILE A 26 28.28 -14.37 15.57
C ILE A 26 27.35 -14.74 14.40
N THR A 27 27.88 -14.80 13.18
CA THR A 27 27.08 -15.20 12.01
C THR A 27 26.61 -16.64 12.14
N ARG A 28 27.48 -17.55 12.59
CA ARG A 28 27.14 -18.96 12.84
C ARG A 28 26.14 -19.10 13.97
N LEU A 29 26.25 -18.31 15.04
CA LEU A 29 25.31 -18.26 16.15
C LEU A 29 23.92 -17.77 15.72
N MET A 30 23.85 -16.75 14.87
CA MET A 30 22.58 -16.25 14.31
C MET A 30 21.92 -17.28 13.37
N LEU A 31 22.73 -18.08 12.66
CA LEU A 31 22.26 -19.20 11.84
C LEU A 31 21.73 -20.37 12.68
N THR A 32 22.37 -20.71 13.81
CA THR A 32 21.86 -21.74 14.73
C THR A 32 20.63 -21.29 15.49
N LEU A 33 20.54 -20.01 15.90
CA LEU A 33 19.34 -19.46 16.53
C LEU A 33 18.15 -19.45 15.57
N ARG A 34 18.35 -19.14 14.28
CA ARG A 34 17.30 -19.30 13.25
C ARG A 34 16.89 -20.74 12.98
N SER A 35 17.76 -21.72 13.27
CA SER A 35 17.46 -23.14 13.07
C SER A 35 16.61 -23.74 14.20
N LEU A 36 16.55 -23.10 15.36
CA LEU A 36 15.74 -23.54 16.51
C LEU A 36 14.27 -23.10 16.42
N ASP A 37 13.94 -22.16 15.53
CA ASP A 37 12.57 -21.65 15.33
C ASP A 37 11.83 -22.31 14.14
N ALA A 38 12.37 -23.39 13.56
CA ALA A 38 11.68 -24.16 12.53
C ALA A 38 10.85 -25.30 13.16
N PRO A 39 9.52 -25.38 12.92
CA PRO A 39 8.72 -26.49 13.43
C PRO A 39 9.10 -27.80 12.72
N PRO A 40 9.17 -28.94 13.43
CA PRO A 40 9.66 -30.19 12.84
C PRO A 40 8.68 -30.74 11.80
N THR A 41 9.20 -31.01 10.61
CA THR A 41 8.53 -31.79 9.57
C THR A 41 8.84 -33.27 9.83
N THR A 42 7.83 -34.06 10.21
CA THR A 42 7.94 -35.50 10.42
C THR A 42 7.44 -36.29 9.21
N THR A 43 8.34 -37.11 8.65
CA THR A 43 8.11 -38.34 7.86
C THR A 43 9.19 -39.30 8.38
N THR A 44 9.05 -40.59 8.68
CA THR A 44 8.18 -41.74 8.34
C THR A 44 8.57 -42.83 9.38
N THR A 45 7.77 -43.77 9.90
CA THR A 45 7.45 -45.11 9.33
C THR A 45 6.83 -46.00 10.44
N THR A 46 5.67 -46.60 10.16
CA THR A 46 5.07 -47.92 10.55
C THR A 46 5.26 -48.58 11.94
N SER A 47 4.15 -48.80 12.66
CA SER A 47 3.81 -50.10 13.32
C SER A 47 2.31 -50.18 13.66
N ASN A 48 1.71 -51.35 13.36
CA ASN A 48 0.29 -51.68 13.37
C ASN A 48 -0.37 -51.75 14.77
N GLY A 49 -1.69 -51.50 14.83
CA GLY A 49 -2.55 -51.88 15.96
C GLY A 49 -4.01 -51.36 15.85
N ALA A 50 -4.90 -52.21 15.30
CA ALA A 50 -6.37 -52.33 15.44
C ALA A 50 -7.21 -51.12 15.95
N MET A 51 -8.09 -50.55 15.12
CA MET A 51 -9.52 -50.92 14.91
C MET A 51 -10.45 -50.45 16.04
N LEU A 52 -11.30 -49.46 15.75
CA LEU A 52 -12.69 -49.38 16.19
C LEU A 52 -13.47 -48.38 15.30
N ASP A 53 -14.64 -48.85 14.84
CA ASP A 53 -15.51 -48.29 13.81
C ASP A 53 -16.29 -47.01 14.21
N LEU A 54 -16.76 -46.32 13.15
CA LEU A 54 -17.63 -45.14 13.04
C LEU A 54 -19.01 -45.29 13.76
N PRO A 55 -19.83 -44.22 13.99
CA PRO A 55 -20.42 -43.44 12.90
C PRO A 55 -20.50 -41.90 13.09
N ALA A 56 -20.51 -41.21 11.96
CA ALA A 56 -20.98 -39.84 11.79
C ALA A 56 -22.47 -39.70 12.14
N GLN A 57 -22.88 -38.55 12.71
CA GLN A 57 -24.17 -37.85 12.54
C GLN A 57 -24.25 -36.65 13.52
N LEU A 58 -24.94 -35.58 13.10
CA LEU A 58 -25.30 -34.33 13.82
C LEU A 58 -24.15 -33.32 14.09
N GLU A 59 -24.17 -32.05 13.67
CA GLU A 59 -25.25 -31.15 13.26
C GLU A 59 -24.78 -30.19 12.14
N LEU A 60 -25.43 -30.27 10.98
CA LEU A 60 -25.48 -29.23 9.96
C LEU A 60 -26.95 -28.88 9.72
N VAL A 61 -27.60 -28.30 10.74
CA VAL A 61 -28.95 -27.73 10.63
C VAL A 61 -29.01 -26.55 11.60
N ASP A 62 -28.87 -25.31 11.09
CA ASP A 62 -29.94 -24.29 11.15
C ASP A 62 -29.43 -22.92 10.68
N LEU A 63 -29.64 -22.58 9.40
CA LEU A 63 -29.75 -21.19 8.92
C LEU A 63 -30.26 -21.11 7.46
N LYS A 64 -31.18 -22.01 7.08
CA LYS A 64 -31.77 -22.06 5.71
C LYS A 64 -33.30 -22.09 5.65
N ARG A 65 -33.99 -21.65 6.70
CA ARG A 65 -35.40 -21.22 6.68
C ARG A 65 -35.45 -20.04 7.64
N VAL A 66 -35.60 -18.80 7.19
CA VAL A 66 -36.88 -18.20 6.81
C VAL A 66 -36.58 -17.00 5.89
N ALA A 67 -37.40 -16.83 4.85
CA ALA A 67 -37.46 -15.73 3.88
C ALA A 67 -36.96 -16.07 2.46
N PHE A 68 -37.58 -17.07 1.83
CA PHE A 68 -38.04 -16.95 0.43
C PHE A 68 -39.02 -18.10 0.13
N LEU A 69 -40.22 -18.04 0.71
CA LEU A 69 -41.36 -18.85 0.28
C LEU A 69 -42.47 -17.90 -0.17
N SER A 70 -42.54 -17.69 -1.48
CA SER A 70 -43.71 -17.42 -2.34
C SER A 70 -43.11 -16.96 -3.67
N SER A 71 -43.34 -17.57 -4.83
CA SER A 71 -44.61 -18.12 -5.30
C SER A 71 -44.41 -19.36 -6.19
N ALA A 72 -45.47 -20.14 -6.25
CA ALA A 72 -45.61 -21.43 -6.89
C ALA A 72 -45.33 -21.46 -8.40
N GLU A 73 -44.84 -22.60 -8.87
CA GLU A 73 -44.75 -22.98 -10.28
C GLU A 73 -46.13 -23.32 -10.86
N THR A 74 -46.37 -22.92 -12.10
CA THR A 74 -47.23 -23.62 -13.05
C THR A 74 -46.43 -23.98 -14.32
N PRO A 75 -46.69 -25.13 -14.98
CA PRO A 75 -45.73 -25.72 -15.91
C PRO A 75 -46.02 -25.45 -17.40
N ILE A 76 -44.96 -25.64 -18.20
CA ILE A 76 -44.89 -25.88 -19.65
C ILE A 76 -44.88 -24.63 -20.57
N GLN A 77 -43.73 -24.35 -21.20
CA GLN A 77 -43.53 -24.45 -22.66
C GLN A 77 -42.05 -24.24 -23.02
N ALA A 78 -41.56 -25.06 -23.96
CA ALA A 78 -40.18 -25.07 -24.43
C ALA A 78 -39.82 -23.75 -25.13
N GLY A 79 -39.16 -22.84 -24.39
CA GLY A 79 -38.55 -21.61 -24.88
C GLY A 79 -37.06 -21.79 -25.20
N PRO A 80 -36.45 -20.84 -25.92
CA PRO A 80 -35.13 -20.99 -26.54
C PRO A 80 -34.06 -21.28 -25.49
N LYS A 81 -33.14 -22.21 -25.81
CA LYS A 81 -32.01 -22.67 -24.98
C LYS A 81 -31.52 -21.55 -24.05
N THR A 82 -31.92 -21.61 -22.78
CA THR A 82 -31.45 -20.68 -21.76
C THR A 82 -29.94 -20.84 -21.65
N LYS A 83 -29.19 -19.81 -22.06
CA LYS A 83 -27.74 -19.78 -21.89
C LYS A 83 -27.44 -19.91 -20.39
N ASN A 84 -26.81 -21.02 -19.99
CA ASN A 84 -26.50 -21.30 -18.59
C ASN A 84 -25.36 -20.43 -18.03
N CYS A 85 -24.66 -19.67 -18.88
CA CYS A 85 -23.58 -18.77 -18.47
C CYS A 85 -23.65 -17.46 -19.27
N ALA A 86 -23.43 -16.33 -18.58
CA ALA A 86 -23.31 -15.02 -19.21
C ALA A 86 -21.93 -14.88 -19.88
N THR A 87 -21.88 -14.23 -21.04
CA THR A 87 -20.61 -13.84 -21.68
C THR A 87 -19.93 -12.71 -20.90
N VAL A 88 -18.61 -12.51 -21.10
CA VAL A 88 -17.88 -11.39 -20.47
C VAL A 88 -18.53 -10.04 -20.83
N ASP A 89 -19.00 -9.89 -22.06
CA ASP A 89 -19.74 -8.69 -22.48
C ASP A 89 -21.09 -8.55 -21.79
N GLU A 90 -21.84 -9.64 -21.61
CA GLU A 90 -23.11 -9.64 -20.86
C GLU A 90 -22.89 -9.31 -19.38
N MET A 91 -21.81 -9.82 -18.76
CA MET A 91 -21.39 -9.43 -17.41
C MET A 91 -20.94 -7.97 -17.36
N GLY A 92 -20.25 -7.49 -18.41
CA GLY A 92 -19.76 -6.11 -18.57
C GLY A 92 -20.86 -5.07 -18.76
N LYS A 93 -21.98 -5.43 -19.40
CA LYS A 93 -23.13 -4.53 -19.64
C LYS A 93 -23.69 -3.93 -18.35
N VAL A 94 -23.65 -4.69 -17.24
CA VAL A 94 -24.12 -4.26 -15.91
C VAL A 94 -23.31 -3.08 -15.36
N PHE A 95 -22.07 -2.93 -15.82
CA PHE A 95 -21.14 -1.88 -15.37
C PHE A 95 -21.14 -0.64 -16.27
N LYS A 96 -21.75 -0.72 -17.46
CA LYS A 96 -21.73 0.35 -18.47
C LYS A 96 -22.38 1.62 -17.92
N GLY A 97 -21.66 2.74 -17.94
CA GLY A 97 -22.13 4.08 -17.55
C GLY A 97 -22.19 4.36 -16.04
N ARG A 98 -22.46 3.38 -15.17
CA ARG A 98 -22.58 3.59 -13.71
C ARG A 98 -21.23 3.82 -13.02
N ILE A 99 -20.19 3.07 -13.40
CA ILE A 99 -18.83 3.25 -12.86
C ILE A 99 -18.31 4.66 -13.16
N LEU A 100 -18.60 5.19 -14.36
CA LEU A 100 -18.21 6.54 -14.75
C LEU A 100 -18.91 7.59 -13.87
N LYS A 101 -20.22 7.45 -13.66
CA LYS A 101 -21.00 8.36 -12.80
C LYS A 101 -20.46 8.37 -11.37
N ASP A 102 -20.18 7.21 -10.80
CA ASP A 102 -19.64 7.12 -9.43
C ASP A 102 -18.21 7.64 -9.32
N SER A 103 -17.37 7.40 -10.34
CA SER A 103 -16.02 7.96 -10.39
C SER A 103 -16.06 9.49 -10.51
N LEU A 104 -16.99 10.06 -11.28
CA LEU A 104 -17.20 11.51 -11.35
C LEU A 104 -17.70 12.11 -10.02
N ARG A 105 -18.56 11.39 -9.30
CA ARG A 105 -19.01 11.77 -7.96
C ARG A 105 -17.82 11.81 -6.99
N VAL A 106 -17.00 10.77 -6.99
CA VAL A 106 -15.78 10.69 -6.17
C VAL A 106 -14.77 11.76 -6.55
N ARG A 107 -14.59 12.04 -7.84
CA ARG A 107 -13.74 13.14 -8.32
C ARG A 107 -14.16 14.47 -7.70
N LYS A 108 -15.46 14.80 -7.74
CA LYS A 108 -16.00 16.02 -7.12
C LYS A 108 -15.78 16.04 -5.61
N LEU A 109 -16.03 14.92 -4.94
CA LEU A 109 -15.79 14.77 -3.50
C LEU A 109 -14.32 15.08 -3.13
N ILE A 110 -13.39 14.47 -3.85
CA ILE A 110 -11.93 14.66 -3.65
C ILE A 110 -11.53 16.10 -3.93
N GLN A 111 -11.99 16.68 -5.04
CA GLN A 111 -11.71 18.08 -5.39
C GLN A 111 -12.22 19.06 -4.32
N THR A 112 -13.45 18.88 -3.86
CA THR A 112 -14.03 19.68 -2.76
C THR A 112 -13.26 19.48 -1.46
N HIS A 113 -12.83 18.25 -1.15
CA HIS A 113 -12.02 18.01 0.03
C HIS A 113 -10.71 18.81 -0.01
N PHE A 114 -9.98 18.76 -1.13
CA PHE A 114 -8.70 19.46 -1.26
C PHE A 114 -8.84 20.97 -1.48
N SER A 115 -9.98 21.49 -1.93
CA SER A 115 -10.20 22.95 -1.96
C SER A 115 -10.38 23.52 -0.54
N VAL A 116 -10.95 22.74 0.39
CA VAL A 116 -11.19 23.17 1.78
C VAL A 116 -10.02 22.80 2.70
N ASN A 117 -9.50 21.57 2.58
CA ASN A 117 -8.50 21.00 3.48
C ASN A 117 -7.10 20.89 2.83
N GLY A 118 -6.93 21.38 1.61
CA GLY A 118 -5.64 21.42 0.94
C GLY A 118 -4.69 22.44 1.57
N ALA A 119 -3.40 22.22 1.36
CA ALA A 119 -2.37 23.07 1.94
C ALA A 119 -2.49 24.57 1.64
N PRO A 120 -2.88 25.03 0.43
CA PRO A 120 -3.03 26.46 0.15
C PRO A 120 -4.02 27.13 1.12
N ARG A 121 -5.20 26.54 1.32
CA ARG A 121 -6.24 27.10 2.19
C ARG A 121 -5.85 27.03 3.68
N ILE A 122 -5.26 25.92 4.10
CA ILE A 122 -4.94 25.67 5.51
C ILE A 122 -3.78 26.55 5.99
N ARG A 123 -2.83 26.92 5.10
CA ARG A 123 -1.76 27.90 5.40
C ARG A 123 -2.30 29.27 5.80
N GLU A 124 -3.46 29.65 5.27
CA GLU A 124 -4.08 30.96 5.47
C GLU A 124 -5.02 31.01 6.68
N LEU A 125 -5.20 29.89 7.39
CA LEU A 125 -6.08 29.87 8.56
C LEU A 125 -5.53 30.71 9.71
N PRO A 126 -6.40 31.38 10.48
CA PRO A 126 -6.00 32.01 11.73
C PRO A 126 -5.34 31.00 12.68
N PRO A 127 -4.39 31.43 13.54
CA PRO A 127 -3.62 30.54 14.41
C PRO A 127 -4.48 29.56 15.22
N GLU A 128 -5.60 30.03 15.78
CA GLU A 128 -6.50 29.19 16.56
C GLU A 128 -7.10 28.04 15.73
N GLN A 129 -7.56 28.34 14.51
CA GLN A 129 -8.17 27.35 13.62
C GLN A 129 -7.09 26.39 13.11
N PHE A 130 -5.93 26.90 12.71
CA PHE A 130 -4.79 26.08 12.30
C PHE A 130 -4.38 25.07 13.37
N CYS A 131 -4.27 25.50 14.64
CA CYS A 131 -3.84 24.63 15.73
C CYS A 131 -4.87 23.56 16.13
N ARG A 132 -6.14 23.75 15.77
CA ARG A 132 -7.21 22.73 15.91
C ARG A 132 -7.27 21.78 14.72
N HIS A 133 -6.67 22.15 13.59
CA HIS A 133 -6.72 21.38 12.37
C HIS A 133 -5.94 20.06 12.46
N GLY A 134 -6.48 19.02 11.83
CA GLY A 134 -5.91 17.68 11.82
C GLY A 134 -5.23 17.33 10.51
N PHE A 135 -4.26 16.41 10.59
CA PHE A 135 -3.46 15.93 9.48
C PHE A 135 -3.42 14.41 9.45
N VAL A 136 -3.31 13.85 8.24
CA VAL A 136 -2.99 12.44 8.00
C VAL A 136 -1.66 12.39 7.25
N ILE A 137 -0.74 11.53 7.68
CA ILE A 137 0.57 11.39 7.04
C ILE A 137 0.67 10.06 6.29
N GLY A 138 1.07 10.14 5.03
CA GLY A 138 1.56 9.02 4.23
C GLY A 138 3.07 9.09 4.14
N LYS A 139 3.74 7.97 4.41
CA LYS A 139 5.20 7.85 4.27
C LYS A 139 5.56 6.77 3.27
N ALA A 140 6.39 7.14 2.29
CA ALA A 140 6.90 6.24 1.29
C ALA A 140 8.44 6.14 1.34
N SER A 141 8.98 4.94 1.17
CA SER A 141 10.39 4.69 0.84
C SER A 141 10.55 4.55 -0.68
N GLU A 142 11.76 4.69 -1.20
CA GLU A 142 12.05 4.45 -2.63
C GLU A 142 12.34 2.96 -2.90
N ALA A 143 11.64 2.06 -2.19
CA ALA A 143 11.86 0.61 -2.25
C ALA A 143 10.92 -0.11 -3.26
N GLY A 144 10.13 0.66 -4.02
CA GLY A 144 9.25 0.16 -5.08
C GLY A 144 8.02 1.04 -5.27
N PHE A 145 7.83 1.59 -6.48
CA PHE A 145 6.81 2.60 -6.75
C PHE A 145 5.38 2.15 -6.36
N GLY A 146 4.94 0.98 -6.81
CA GLY A 146 3.55 0.52 -6.60
C GLY A 146 3.13 0.44 -5.13
N ASN A 147 3.83 -0.36 -4.33
CA ASN A 147 3.49 -0.56 -2.90
C ASN A 147 3.61 0.74 -2.09
N GLU A 148 4.55 1.60 -2.46
CA GLU A 148 4.81 2.86 -1.76
C GLU A 148 3.78 3.93 -2.12
N MET A 149 3.31 3.93 -3.37
CA MET A 149 2.18 4.74 -3.79
C MET A 149 0.90 4.35 -3.07
N TYR A 150 0.64 3.06 -2.82
CA TYR A 150 -0.52 2.65 -2.02
C TYR A 150 -0.50 3.21 -0.60
N LYS A 151 0.67 3.36 0.03
CA LYS A 151 0.79 4.01 1.35
C LYS A 151 0.37 5.48 1.28
N LEU A 152 0.83 6.20 0.26
CA LEU A 152 0.50 7.62 0.07
C LEU A 152 -0.98 7.82 -0.27
N LEU A 153 -1.52 7.01 -1.18
CA LEU A 153 -2.91 7.13 -1.60
C LEU A 153 -3.89 6.65 -0.51
N THR A 154 -3.52 5.66 0.29
CA THR A 154 -4.29 5.27 1.48
C THR A 154 -4.36 6.41 2.49
N ALA A 155 -3.24 7.11 2.72
CA ALA A 155 -3.23 8.31 3.57
C ALA A 155 -4.09 9.44 2.99
N ALA A 156 -4.10 9.61 1.65
CA ALA A 156 -4.97 10.58 0.98
C ALA A 156 -6.46 10.21 1.10
N ALA A 157 -6.82 8.94 0.90
CA ALA A 157 -8.20 8.47 1.12
C ALA A 157 -8.65 8.73 2.57
N LEU A 158 -7.77 8.44 3.54
CA LEU A 158 -8.01 8.75 4.94
C LEU A 158 -8.16 10.25 5.21
N SER A 159 -7.38 11.10 4.54
CA SER A 159 -7.50 12.55 4.70
C SER A 159 -8.89 13.02 4.28
N VAL A 160 -9.40 12.51 3.16
CA VAL A 160 -10.77 12.75 2.66
C VAL A 160 -11.82 12.27 3.67
N MET A 161 -11.74 11.01 4.09
CA MET A 161 -12.71 10.40 5.03
C MET A 161 -12.79 11.12 6.38
N LEU A 162 -11.66 11.65 6.85
CA LEU A 162 -11.50 12.27 8.17
C LEU A 162 -11.57 13.80 8.14
N ASN A 163 -11.73 14.43 6.97
CA ASN A 163 -11.64 15.89 6.80
C ASN A 163 -10.36 16.49 7.40
N ARG A 164 -9.22 15.88 7.07
CA ARG A 164 -7.90 16.29 7.53
C ARG A 164 -7.01 16.64 6.34
N SER A 165 -5.98 17.45 6.55
CA SER A 165 -5.00 17.71 5.49
C SER A 165 -4.04 16.55 5.29
N LEU A 166 -3.57 16.37 4.06
CA LEU A 166 -2.59 15.34 3.71
C LEU A 166 -1.16 15.85 3.91
N ILE A 167 -0.36 15.09 4.66
CA ILE A 167 1.09 15.23 4.72
C ILE A 167 1.71 14.09 3.91
N ILE A 168 2.62 14.44 3.00
CA ILE A 168 3.48 13.46 2.33
C ILE A 168 4.88 13.56 2.92
N GLY A 169 5.44 12.41 3.28
CA GLY A 169 6.78 12.30 3.80
C GLY A 169 7.56 11.16 3.18
N GLN A 170 8.88 11.29 3.19
CA GLN A 170 9.78 10.20 2.85
C GLN A 170 10.14 9.42 4.12
N THR A 171 10.12 8.10 4.04
CA THR A 171 10.69 7.23 5.07
C THR A 171 12.20 7.39 5.00
N ARG A 172 12.84 7.72 6.13
CA ARG A 172 14.30 7.74 6.18
C ARG A 172 14.79 6.31 5.93
N HIS A 173 15.49 6.08 4.84
CA HIS A 173 16.44 4.99 4.82
C HIS A 173 17.50 5.36 5.85
N ILE A 174 17.51 4.67 7.00
CA ILE A 174 18.76 4.50 7.73
C ILE A 174 19.57 3.59 6.81
N ILE A 175 20.30 4.17 5.85
CA ILE A 175 21.39 3.47 5.22
C ILE A 175 22.38 3.27 6.34
N VAL A 176 22.32 2.11 7.01
CA VAL A 176 23.48 1.60 7.73
C VAL A 176 24.47 1.30 6.63
N MET A 177 25.29 2.29 6.28
CA MET A 177 26.45 2.04 5.46
C MET A 177 27.29 1.06 6.27
N PHE A 178 27.31 -0.20 5.84
CA PHE A 178 28.48 -1.01 6.08
C PHE A 178 29.64 -0.25 5.46
N SER A 179 30.42 0.39 6.33
CA SER A 179 31.63 1.09 5.96
C SER A 179 32.52 0.14 5.19
N CYS A 180 32.64 0.39 3.89
CA CYS A 180 33.80 -0.09 3.14
C CYS A 180 35.01 0.62 3.77
N PHE A 181 35.69 -0.08 4.68
CA PHE A 181 36.83 0.39 5.47
C PHE A 181 38.10 0.56 4.62
N SER A 182 37.97 1.13 3.42
CA SER A 182 39.09 1.47 2.53
C SER A 182 39.11 2.94 2.09
N CYS A 183 38.10 3.75 2.44
CA CYS A 183 38.10 5.20 2.16
C CYS A 183 38.12 6.03 3.45
N ALA A 184 39.16 5.89 4.26
CA ALA A 184 39.32 6.64 5.51
C ALA A 184 39.64 8.14 5.32
N HIS A 185 39.65 8.68 4.09
CA HIS A 185 39.95 10.09 3.85
C HIS A 185 38.89 10.87 3.05
N LEU A 186 37.75 10.27 2.69
CA LEU A 186 36.66 10.96 2.00
C LEU A 186 35.28 10.80 2.68
N CYS A 187 35.25 10.44 3.96
CA CYS A 187 34.02 10.25 4.74
C CYS A 187 33.76 11.38 5.76
N LEU A 188 34.16 12.60 5.46
CA LEU A 188 33.67 13.78 6.15
C LEU A 188 32.69 14.49 5.20
N PHE A 189 31.41 14.50 5.59
CA PHE A 189 30.30 15.25 4.95
C PHE A 189 29.64 14.69 3.68
N PHE A 190 29.35 13.38 3.62
CA PHE A 190 28.17 12.98 2.82
C PHE A 190 26.91 13.33 3.59
N ASP A 191 26.28 14.40 3.12
CA ASP A 191 25.23 15.16 3.77
C ASP A 191 24.02 14.32 4.17
N PHE A 192 23.88 14.05 5.47
CA PHE A 192 22.66 13.51 6.08
C PHE A 192 21.45 14.45 5.93
N SER A 193 21.64 15.64 5.32
CA SER A 193 20.58 16.59 4.94
C SER A 193 20.08 16.42 3.50
N LEU A 194 20.70 15.60 2.64
CA LEU A 194 20.35 15.58 1.21
C LEU A 194 18.94 14.99 0.92
N PHE A 195 18.41 14.15 1.81
CA PHE A 195 17.03 13.62 1.75
C PHE A 195 16.04 14.42 2.61
N ARG A 196 16.45 15.56 3.16
CA ARG A 196 15.67 16.28 4.17
C ARG A 196 14.73 17.30 3.53
N GLY A 197 13.69 16.79 2.86
CA GLY A 197 12.58 17.62 2.36
C GLY A 197 12.17 17.38 0.92
N LYS A 198 12.74 16.38 0.24
CA LYS A 198 12.26 15.96 -1.08
C LYS A 198 11.04 15.06 -0.93
N TYR A 199 10.11 15.19 -1.87
CA TYR A 199 9.02 14.24 -2.03
C TYR A 199 9.60 12.92 -2.57
N PRO A 200 9.04 11.77 -2.16
CA PRO A 200 9.48 10.46 -2.68
C PRO A 200 9.21 10.38 -4.19
N PHE A 201 10.11 9.78 -4.96
CA PHE A 201 9.97 9.65 -6.43
C PHE A 201 9.95 10.98 -7.21
N GLY A 202 10.48 12.06 -6.63
CA GLY A 202 10.43 13.41 -7.24
C GLY A 202 11.10 13.53 -8.62
N ASP A 203 11.94 12.58 -9.01
CA ASP A 203 12.56 12.55 -10.34
C ASP A 203 11.58 12.05 -11.44
N TYR A 204 10.56 11.27 -11.05
CA TYR A 204 9.59 10.64 -11.96
C TYR A 204 8.20 11.26 -11.90
N ILE A 205 7.83 11.83 -10.75
CA ILE A 205 6.52 12.43 -10.52
C ILE A 205 6.64 13.79 -9.84
N LEU A 206 5.71 14.67 -10.20
CA LEU A 206 5.55 15.98 -9.59
C LEU A 206 4.35 15.94 -8.66
N TYR A 207 4.50 16.44 -7.44
CA TYR A 207 3.40 16.54 -6.47
C TYR A 207 2.69 17.88 -6.57
N SER A 208 1.37 17.85 -6.46
CA SER A 208 0.58 19.07 -6.39
C SER A 208 0.82 19.85 -5.09
N ASN A 209 0.55 21.15 -5.13
CA ASN A 209 0.70 22.06 -4.00
C ASN A 209 -0.37 21.88 -2.90
N LEU A 210 -1.24 20.88 -3.03
CA LEU A 210 -2.35 20.57 -2.13
C LEU A 210 -1.92 19.84 -0.86
N THR A 211 -0.67 19.38 -0.80
CA THR A 211 -0.14 18.58 0.31
C THR A 211 0.87 19.37 1.13
N PHE A 212 1.06 18.93 2.38
CA PHE A 212 2.09 19.45 3.27
C PHE A 212 3.29 18.51 3.33
N THR A 213 4.45 19.08 3.68
CA THR A 213 5.56 18.28 4.22
C THR A 213 5.53 18.27 5.75
N LEU A 214 6.07 17.23 6.38
CA LEU A 214 6.14 17.19 7.84
C LEU A 214 7.02 18.32 8.41
N ARG A 215 8.02 18.79 7.65
CA ARG A 215 8.88 19.93 8.02
C ARG A 215 8.06 21.23 8.05
N GLU A 216 7.23 21.44 7.04
CA GLU A 216 6.35 22.59 6.94
C GLU A 216 5.33 22.62 8.07
N VAL A 217 4.63 21.52 8.35
CA VAL A 217 3.68 21.46 9.47
C VAL A 217 4.35 21.80 10.79
N LYS A 218 5.56 21.26 11.05
CA LYS A 218 6.34 21.61 12.26
C LYS A 218 6.70 23.09 12.34
N HIS A 219 6.98 23.73 11.21
CA HIS A 219 7.29 25.15 11.14
C HIS A 219 6.03 25.98 11.45
N LEU A 220 4.93 25.73 10.74
CA LEU A 220 3.65 26.42 10.94
C LEU A 220 3.09 26.22 12.35
N TRP A 221 3.29 25.04 12.94
CA TRP A 221 2.87 24.76 14.33
C TRP A 221 3.58 25.66 15.35
N ARG A 222 4.85 25.99 15.10
CA ARG A 222 5.63 26.90 15.94
C ARG A 222 5.26 28.35 15.68
N GLN A 223 5.13 28.72 14.40
CA GLN A 223 4.76 30.08 13.97
C GLN A 223 3.40 30.49 14.55
N ASN A 224 2.40 29.61 14.51
CA ASN A 224 1.07 29.85 15.06
C ASN A 224 1.01 29.72 16.59
N GLY A 225 2.13 29.41 17.27
CA GLY A 225 2.18 29.29 18.72
C GLY A 225 1.32 28.18 19.29
N CYS A 226 1.04 27.09 18.54
CA CYS A 226 0.09 26.06 18.94
C CYS A 226 0.36 25.45 20.32
N LEU A 227 1.64 25.22 20.64
CA LEU A 227 2.04 24.74 21.96
C LEU A 227 1.95 25.85 23.02
N LYS A 228 2.57 27.01 22.75
CA LYS A 228 2.73 28.09 23.76
C LYS A 228 1.43 28.83 24.08
N LYS A 229 0.57 29.06 23.07
CA LYS A 229 -0.67 29.84 23.19
C LYS A 229 -1.91 28.98 23.40
N TYR A 230 -1.94 27.79 22.80
CA TYR A 230 -3.13 26.93 22.79
C TYR A 230 -2.93 25.58 23.49
N GLY A 231 -1.77 25.33 24.10
CA GLY A 231 -1.48 24.07 24.82
C GLY A 231 -1.51 22.82 23.93
N ARG A 232 -1.44 22.98 22.60
CA ARG A 232 -1.62 21.89 21.65
C ARG A 232 -0.28 21.28 21.23
N HIS A 233 0.02 20.09 21.73
CA HIS A 233 1.19 19.33 21.35
C HIS A 233 1.03 18.68 19.97
N LEU A 234 2.06 18.79 19.13
CA LEU A 234 2.12 18.14 17.81
C LEU A 234 2.52 16.65 17.97
N VAL A 235 1.57 15.85 18.45
CA VAL A 235 1.75 14.41 18.66
C VAL A 235 1.22 13.63 17.46
N MET A 236 1.94 12.58 17.06
CA MET A 236 1.53 11.65 16.02
C MET A 236 0.98 10.37 16.65
N ARG A 237 -0.22 9.97 16.25
CA ARG A 237 -0.77 8.64 16.55
C ARG A 237 -0.46 7.71 15.39
N ILE A 238 0.12 6.56 15.70
CA ILE A 238 0.46 5.53 14.73
C ILE A 238 -0.51 4.36 14.91
N ASP A 239 -1.07 3.90 13.81
CA ASP A 239 -1.88 2.69 13.75
C ASP A 239 -1.27 1.78 12.68
N ASP A 240 -1.00 0.52 13.02
CA ASP A 240 -0.21 -0.40 12.20
C ASP A 240 -1.11 -1.47 11.60
N PHE A 241 -1.41 -1.36 10.30
CA PHE A 241 -2.30 -2.27 9.58
C PHE A 241 -1.77 -3.71 9.53
N GLU A 242 -0.44 -3.88 9.47
CA GLU A 242 0.21 -5.19 9.39
C GLU A 242 0.12 -5.96 10.72
N LYS A 243 -0.32 -5.29 11.81
CA LYS A 243 -0.46 -5.89 13.14
C LYS A 243 -1.93 -5.85 13.57
N PRO A 244 -2.71 -6.93 13.33
CA PRO A 244 -4.13 -6.99 13.66
C PRO A 244 -4.47 -6.66 15.12
N THR A 245 -3.59 -7.00 16.06
CA THR A 245 -3.76 -6.71 17.50
C THR A 245 -3.50 -5.25 17.87
N LYS A 246 -2.85 -4.47 16.98
CA LYS A 246 -2.50 -3.07 17.21
C LYS A 246 -3.33 -2.10 16.37
N THR A 247 -4.01 -2.59 15.33
CA THR A 247 -4.82 -1.73 14.46
C THR A 247 -6.19 -1.44 15.06
N ASN A 248 -6.58 -0.17 15.03
CA ASN A 248 -7.91 0.30 15.40
C ASN A 248 -8.78 0.56 14.16
N ALA A 249 -8.40 0.04 12.99
CA ALA A 249 -9.14 0.27 11.74
C ALA A 249 -10.56 -0.31 11.77
N LEU A 250 -10.79 -1.39 12.52
CA LEU A 250 -12.12 -1.97 12.71
C LEU A 250 -12.85 -1.40 13.92
N CYS A 251 -12.19 -1.28 15.07
CA CYS A 251 -12.86 -0.99 16.33
C CYS A 251 -12.85 0.48 16.77
N GLY A 252 -12.03 1.33 16.13
CA GLY A 252 -11.85 2.72 16.54
C GLY A 252 -12.68 3.70 15.72
N ASN A 253 -13.14 4.77 16.36
CA ASN A 253 -13.71 5.94 15.68
C ASN A 253 -12.62 7.00 15.45
N TRP A 254 -12.00 6.97 14.26
CA TRP A 254 -10.84 7.82 13.94
C TRP A 254 -11.24 9.30 13.78
N ARG A 255 -12.52 9.59 13.49
CA ARG A 255 -13.04 10.97 13.44
C ARG A 255 -13.00 11.65 14.80
N LYS A 256 -13.06 10.90 15.90
CA LYS A 256 -13.01 11.41 17.27
C LYS A 256 -11.60 11.49 17.85
N TRP A 257 -10.58 11.05 17.10
CA TRP A 257 -9.21 11.06 17.62
C TRP A 257 -8.67 12.47 17.78
N PRO A 258 -8.26 12.88 19.01
CA PRO A 258 -7.81 14.24 19.21
C PRO A 258 -6.46 14.50 18.53
N GLN A 259 -5.61 13.48 18.35
CA GLN A 259 -4.22 13.66 17.94
C GLN A 259 -4.11 14.44 16.62
N PRO A 260 -3.24 15.47 16.55
CA PRO A 260 -3.14 16.30 15.36
C PRO A 260 -2.70 15.54 14.12
N ILE A 261 -1.77 14.58 14.25
CA ILE A 261 -1.31 13.77 13.11
C ILE A 261 -1.70 12.31 13.32
N ILE A 262 -2.31 11.70 12.29
CA ILE A 262 -2.58 10.27 12.23
C ILE A 262 -1.69 9.65 11.16
N TRP A 263 -1.02 8.55 11.48
CA TRP A 263 -0.24 7.75 10.54
C TRP A 263 -0.78 6.32 10.50
N TYR A 264 -1.35 5.92 9.37
CA TYR A 264 -1.75 4.54 9.12
C TYR A 264 -0.62 3.80 8.39
N GLN A 265 0.16 3.04 9.14
CA GLN A 265 1.36 2.34 8.68
C GLN A 265 1.00 0.95 8.13
N GLY A 266 1.87 0.40 7.28
CA GLY A 266 1.73 -0.98 6.78
C GLY A 266 0.75 -1.12 5.60
N THR A 267 0.36 -0.02 4.99
CA THR A 267 -0.69 0.06 3.96
C THR A 267 -0.11 -0.13 2.55
N THR A 268 0.48 -1.30 2.31
CA THR A 268 1.20 -1.62 1.05
C THR A 268 0.30 -2.04 -0.12
N ASP A 269 -0.99 -2.19 0.11
CA ASP A 269 -1.98 -2.62 -0.89
C ASP A 269 -3.17 -1.65 -1.02
N ALA A 270 -4.01 -1.88 -2.03
CA ALA A 270 -5.20 -1.07 -2.32
C ALA A 270 -6.37 -1.31 -1.34
N VAL A 271 -6.25 -2.27 -0.43
CA VAL A 271 -7.35 -2.76 0.42
C VAL A 271 -7.36 -2.06 1.77
N ALA A 272 -6.21 -1.57 2.25
CA ALA A 272 -6.09 -0.94 3.56
C ALA A 272 -7.16 0.14 3.84
N ALA A 273 -7.41 1.07 2.91
CA ALA A 273 -8.45 2.09 3.08
C ALA A 273 -9.87 1.50 3.07
N GLN A 274 -10.11 0.46 2.26
CA GLN A 274 -11.40 -0.22 2.16
C GLN A 274 -11.71 -1.05 3.41
N PHE A 275 -10.70 -1.40 4.21
CA PHE A 275 -10.89 -2.15 5.45
C PHE A 275 -11.84 -1.47 6.43
N PHE A 276 -11.91 -0.13 6.39
CA PHE A 276 -12.84 0.66 7.18
C PHE A 276 -14.32 0.50 6.79
N LEU A 277 -14.65 -0.12 5.64
CA LEU A 277 -16.03 -0.53 5.32
C LEU A 277 -16.57 -1.52 6.36
N LYS A 278 -15.68 -2.24 7.06
CA LYS A 278 -16.00 -3.19 8.12
C LYS A 278 -15.88 -2.59 9.53
N ASN A 279 -15.65 -1.28 9.66
CA ASN A 279 -15.51 -0.63 10.96
C ASN A 279 -16.79 -0.75 11.81
N VAL A 280 -16.69 -0.92 13.13
CA VAL A 280 -17.85 -1.07 14.03
C VAL A 280 -18.67 0.21 14.15
N HIS A 281 -18.05 1.38 13.94
CA HIS A 281 -18.70 2.68 14.03
C HIS A 281 -19.37 3.07 12.69
N PRO A 282 -20.69 3.34 12.69
CA PRO A 282 -21.42 3.75 11.49
C PRO A 282 -20.84 4.98 10.79
N ASP A 283 -20.41 6.01 11.54
CA ASP A 283 -19.84 7.24 10.97
C ASP A 283 -18.61 6.97 10.11
N MET A 284 -17.76 6.03 10.54
CA MET A 284 -16.59 5.61 9.79
C MET A 284 -17.00 4.83 8.55
N ARG A 285 -17.89 3.84 8.69
CA ARG A 285 -18.39 3.07 7.53
C ARG A 285 -19.03 3.97 6.48
N ASN A 286 -19.84 4.93 6.90
CA ASN A 286 -20.52 5.86 6.00
C ASN A 286 -19.53 6.74 5.23
N ALA A 287 -18.53 7.31 5.91
CA ALA A 287 -17.48 8.11 5.26
C ALA A 287 -16.69 7.30 4.23
N VAL A 288 -16.42 6.03 4.51
CA VAL A 288 -15.70 5.13 3.59
C VAL A 288 -16.58 4.73 2.42
N SER A 289 -17.86 4.45 2.67
CA SER A 289 -18.83 4.04 1.66
C SER A 289 -19.15 5.19 0.70
N GLU A 290 -19.08 6.43 1.18
CA GLU A 290 -19.15 7.61 0.32
C GLU A 290 -17.97 7.65 -0.66
N LEU A 291 -16.77 7.26 -0.22
CA LEU A 291 -15.58 7.26 -1.08
C LEU A 291 -15.50 6.03 -1.98
N PHE A 292 -15.63 4.82 -1.44
CA PHE A 292 -15.40 3.54 -2.13
C PHE A 292 -16.67 2.87 -2.64
N GLY A 293 -17.85 3.45 -2.38
CA GLY A 293 -19.13 2.84 -2.67
C GLY A 293 -19.57 1.81 -1.63
N LYS A 294 -20.78 1.29 -1.82
CA LYS A 294 -21.40 0.33 -0.89
C LYS A 294 -20.94 -1.10 -1.20
N PRO A 295 -20.53 -1.90 -0.19
CA PRO A 295 -20.12 -3.29 -0.41
C PRO A 295 -21.19 -4.15 -1.10
N GLU A 296 -22.47 -3.87 -0.81
CA GLU A 296 -23.62 -4.62 -1.31
C GLU A 296 -23.92 -4.33 -2.78
N SER A 297 -23.36 -3.25 -3.35
CA SER A 297 -23.59 -2.85 -4.74
C SER A 297 -22.32 -3.02 -5.57
N LEU A 298 -22.21 -4.14 -6.28
CA LEU A 298 -21.09 -4.39 -7.20
C LEU A 298 -20.98 -3.32 -8.30
N GLN A 299 -22.10 -2.69 -8.65
CA GLN A 299 -22.18 -1.63 -9.67
C GLN A 299 -21.64 -0.27 -9.18
N SER A 300 -21.40 -0.11 -7.87
CA SER A 300 -20.93 1.13 -7.25
C SER A 300 -19.50 0.99 -6.76
N ARG A 301 -18.56 0.83 -7.70
CA ARG A 301 -17.11 0.74 -7.41
C ARG A 301 -16.36 1.83 -8.16
N PRO A 302 -16.27 3.05 -7.61
CA PRO A 302 -15.55 4.16 -8.23
C PRO A 302 -14.03 3.94 -8.25
N ASN A 303 -13.34 4.56 -9.21
CA ASN A 303 -11.89 4.55 -9.30
C ASN A 303 -11.25 5.57 -8.31
N VAL A 304 -11.37 5.31 -7.01
CA VAL A 304 -10.88 6.22 -5.96
C VAL A 304 -9.38 6.53 -6.12
N PHE A 305 -8.57 5.48 -6.28
CA PHE A 305 -7.11 5.63 -6.37
C PHE A 305 -6.68 6.39 -7.61
N GLY A 306 -7.33 6.15 -8.76
CA GLY A 306 -7.08 6.92 -9.99
C GLY A 306 -7.43 8.39 -9.84
N GLU A 307 -8.57 8.71 -9.21
CA GLU A 307 -8.98 10.11 -8.98
C GLU A 307 -8.09 10.82 -7.94
N LEU A 308 -7.60 10.10 -6.93
CA LEU A 308 -6.59 10.62 -6.00
C LEU A 308 -5.25 10.86 -6.69
N MET A 309 -4.78 9.93 -7.51
CA MET A 309 -3.54 10.13 -8.29
C MET A 309 -3.66 11.35 -9.19
N ARG A 310 -4.78 11.49 -9.91
CA ARG A 310 -5.05 12.60 -10.83
C ARG A 310 -4.90 13.99 -10.19
N ILE A 311 -5.25 14.16 -8.92
CA ILE A 311 -5.17 15.46 -8.24
C ILE A 311 -3.85 15.66 -7.47
N LEU A 312 -3.19 14.58 -7.08
CA LEU A 312 -2.01 14.63 -6.21
C LEU A 312 -0.70 14.61 -6.98
N ILE A 313 -0.66 13.91 -8.12
CA ILE A 313 0.57 13.68 -8.86
C ILE A 313 0.37 13.89 -10.36
N SER A 314 1.42 14.34 -11.02
CA SER A 314 1.54 14.34 -12.47
C SER A 314 2.87 13.70 -12.87
N PRO A 315 2.98 13.09 -14.07
CA PRO A 315 4.27 12.63 -14.56
C PRO A 315 5.27 13.79 -14.64
N SER A 316 6.55 13.50 -14.47
CA SER A 316 7.61 14.44 -14.86
C SER A 316 7.67 14.55 -16.39
N ARG A 317 8.33 15.60 -16.87
CA ARG A 317 8.49 15.84 -18.31
C ARG A 317 9.10 14.64 -19.02
N ASP A 318 10.15 14.04 -18.45
CA ASP A 318 10.84 12.89 -19.03
C ASP A 318 9.91 11.67 -19.15
N VAL A 319 9.06 11.44 -18.14
CA VAL A 319 8.07 10.36 -18.15
C VAL A 319 6.97 10.64 -19.17
N GLU A 320 6.48 11.89 -19.25
CA GLU A 320 5.48 12.30 -20.22
C GLU A 320 5.99 12.17 -21.66
N GLU A 321 7.22 12.61 -21.93
CA GLU A 321 7.89 12.45 -23.24
C GLU A 321 8.06 10.98 -23.61
N ALA A 322 8.48 10.13 -22.67
CA ALA A 322 8.60 8.69 -22.90
C ALA A 322 7.24 8.03 -23.23
N VAL A 323 6.17 8.39 -22.49
CA VAL A 323 4.83 7.87 -22.76
C VAL A 323 4.33 8.35 -24.13
N ASN A 324 4.47 9.64 -24.43
CA ASN A 324 4.07 10.24 -25.70
C ASN A 324 4.80 9.61 -26.88
N TRP A 325 6.09 9.32 -26.72
CA TRP A 325 6.87 8.61 -27.74
C TRP A 325 6.31 7.21 -28.00
N VAL A 326 6.00 6.43 -26.96
CA VAL A 326 5.45 5.06 -27.11
C VAL A 326 4.08 5.07 -27.79
N ILE A 327 3.22 6.03 -27.45
CA ILE A 327 1.87 6.15 -28.07
C ILE A 327 1.89 6.90 -29.40
N GLY A 328 3.07 7.27 -29.92
CA GLY A 328 3.20 7.93 -31.23
C GLY A 328 2.70 9.38 -31.28
N ASN A 329 2.89 10.16 -30.21
CA ASN A 329 2.53 11.58 -30.08
C ASN A 329 1.04 11.86 -30.39
N GLY A 330 0.14 11.11 -29.77
CA GLY A 330 -1.30 11.21 -30.01
C GLY A 330 -1.83 10.17 -31.01
N GLY A 331 -1.11 9.05 -31.16
CA GLY A 331 -1.64 7.86 -31.81
C GLY A 331 -2.87 7.31 -31.09
N ARG A 332 -3.54 6.35 -31.73
CA ARG A 332 -4.78 5.76 -31.22
C ARG A 332 -4.51 5.05 -29.89
N ASP A 333 -5.38 5.25 -28.91
CA ASP A 333 -5.31 4.53 -27.63
C ASP A 333 -5.30 3.02 -27.88
N PRO A 334 -4.51 2.24 -27.11
CA PRO A 334 -4.45 0.79 -27.29
C PRO A 334 -5.80 0.15 -26.93
N ASP A 335 -6.31 -0.71 -27.82
CA ASP A 335 -7.55 -1.46 -27.58
C ASP A 335 -7.42 -2.43 -26.40
N ILE A 336 -6.20 -2.95 -26.17
CA ILE A 336 -5.90 -3.94 -25.12
C ILE A 336 -4.61 -3.54 -24.40
N THR A 337 -4.63 -3.55 -23.07
CA THR A 337 -3.45 -3.40 -22.22
C THR A 337 -3.26 -4.65 -21.36
N LEU A 338 -2.07 -5.24 -21.42
CA LEU A 338 -1.71 -6.42 -20.64
C LEU A 338 -0.58 -6.08 -19.66
N HIS A 339 -0.90 -6.06 -18.36
CA HIS A 339 0.10 -5.89 -17.29
C HIS A 339 0.41 -7.24 -16.64
N MET A 340 1.61 -7.76 -16.87
CA MET A 340 2.04 -9.06 -16.36
C MET A 340 3.08 -8.87 -15.24
N ARG A 341 2.82 -9.46 -14.07
CA ARG A 341 3.79 -9.53 -12.97
C ARG A 341 4.07 -10.99 -12.62
N MET A 342 5.24 -11.49 -12.98
CA MET A 342 5.67 -12.84 -12.63
C MET A 342 6.35 -12.84 -11.26
N LEU A 343 5.71 -13.45 -10.26
CA LEU A 343 6.22 -13.57 -8.90
C LEU A 343 7.01 -14.88 -8.74
N MET A 344 8.14 -15.03 -9.44
CA MET A 344 8.92 -16.27 -9.44
C MET A 344 10.40 -16.01 -9.15
N ASN A 345 11.02 -16.91 -8.38
CA ASN A 345 12.43 -16.81 -7.99
C ASN A 345 13.38 -17.61 -8.92
N ARG A 346 12.84 -18.30 -9.94
CA ARG A 346 13.63 -19.04 -10.94
C ARG A 346 13.02 -18.91 -12.34
N TYR A 347 13.89 -18.67 -13.31
CA TYR A 347 13.59 -18.69 -14.73
C TYR A 347 13.81 -20.10 -15.28
N SER A 348 12.85 -20.64 -16.04
CA SER A 348 13.03 -21.86 -16.83
C SER A 348 12.55 -21.65 -18.26
N ASN A 349 13.25 -22.22 -19.24
CA ASN A 349 12.93 -22.05 -20.67
C ASN A 349 11.49 -22.50 -21.03
N LYS A 350 10.92 -23.45 -20.30
CA LYS A 350 9.52 -23.87 -20.48
C LYS A 350 8.53 -22.74 -20.21
N GLN A 351 8.84 -21.79 -19.32
CA GLN A 351 7.94 -20.68 -18.97
C GLN A 351 7.88 -19.62 -20.07
N PHE A 352 9.00 -19.31 -20.71
CA PHE A 352 9.00 -18.43 -21.89
C PHE A 352 8.17 -19.04 -23.02
N GLN A 353 8.21 -20.37 -23.15
CA GLN A 353 7.39 -21.08 -24.12
C GLN A 353 5.90 -20.93 -23.79
N TYR A 354 5.47 -21.12 -22.54
CA TYR A 354 4.07 -20.87 -22.13
C TYR A 354 3.65 -19.41 -22.32
N LEU A 355 4.52 -18.44 -22.03
CA LEU A 355 4.24 -17.03 -22.26
C LEU A 355 4.08 -16.75 -23.77
N SER A 356 4.93 -17.33 -24.60
CA SER A 356 4.84 -17.20 -26.05
C SER A 356 3.57 -17.84 -26.61
N TYR A 357 3.13 -18.99 -26.08
CA TYR A 357 1.85 -19.60 -26.45
C TYR A 357 0.66 -18.75 -26.00
N LEU A 358 0.68 -18.23 -24.77
CA LEU A 358 -0.40 -17.36 -24.27
C LEU A 358 -0.51 -16.07 -25.10
N LEU A 359 0.61 -15.45 -25.44
CA LEU A 359 0.63 -14.27 -26.31
C LEU A 359 0.19 -14.64 -27.73
N ALA A 360 0.64 -15.78 -28.27
CA ALA A 360 0.19 -16.28 -29.56
C ALA A 360 -1.33 -16.49 -29.56
N ASP A 361 -1.91 -17.13 -28.55
CA ASP A 361 -3.36 -17.35 -28.45
C ASP A 361 -4.15 -16.04 -28.32
N ILE A 362 -3.67 -15.10 -27.49
CA ILE A 362 -4.31 -13.77 -27.34
C ILE A 362 -4.28 -12.99 -28.65
N PHE A 363 -3.17 -13.03 -29.39
CA PHE A 363 -3.01 -12.30 -30.65
C PHE A 363 -3.47 -13.07 -31.89
N SER A 364 -3.72 -14.38 -31.78
CA SER A 364 -4.23 -15.24 -32.87
C SER A 364 -5.75 -15.22 -32.97
N CYS A 365 -6.48 -14.63 -32.00
CA CYS A 365 -7.91 -14.30 -32.13
C CYS A 365 -8.19 -13.13 -33.10
N ARG A 366 -7.40 -12.97 -34.16
CA ARG A 366 -7.53 -11.88 -35.16
C ARG A 366 -8.32 -12.28 -36.41
N GLU A 367 -8.89 -13.48 -36.45
CA GLU A 367 -9.77 -13.95 -37.53
C GLU A 367 -10.98 -14.70 -36.98
N ILE A 368 -11.96 -13.98 -36.41
CA ILE A 368 -13.38 -14.40 -36.39
C ILE A 368 -14.25 -13.16 -36.61
#